data_AF-A0A9D3Y5G6-F1
#
_entry.id   AF-A0A9D3Y5G6-F1
#
_cell.length_a   1.000
_cell.length_b   1.000
_cell.length_c   1.000
_cell.angle_alpha   90.00
_cell.angle_beta   90.00
_cell.angle_gamma   90.00
#
_symmetry.space_group_name_H-M   'P 1'
#
loop_
_entity.id
_entity.type
_entity.pdbx_description
1 polymer ?
#
loop_
_entity_poly.entity_id
_entity_poly.type
_entity_poly.pdbx_seq_one_letter_code
_entity_poly.pdbx_strand_id
1 'polypeptide(L)'
;MIALPFLPAANIEPAFQLLAARANSEQITRFVKYMEEQWLNHPIVDIESLSVYGIRVRTNIGTEGWHHSLNRKAGGQDLTFYRLVPALCAEAEDVKYELRYLRDGQSTRRVRPLSRRIEKSIRDLWARYDAKDITSELLSECATVYQVKLTADHEILDTRL
;
A
#
# COMPACT_ATOMS: atom_id res chain seq x y z
N MET A 1 -9.81 -6.92 -6.59
CA MET A 1 -9.45 -7.12 -5.17
C MET A 1 -8.26 -6.26 -4.74
N ILE A 2 -7.16 -6.19 -5.50
CA ILE A 2 -5.97 -5.39 -5.14
C ILE A 2 -6.25 -3.88 -5.05
N ALA A 3 -7.31 -3.39 -5.72
CA ALA A 3 -7.71 -1.98 -5.71
C ALA A 3 -8.73 -1.60 -4.61
N LEU A 4 -9.23 -2.55 -3.82
CA LEU A 4 -10.23 -2.29 -2.77
C LEU A 4 -9.78 -1.22 -1.75
N PRO A 5 -8.51 -1.20 -1.31
CA PRO A 5 -8.03 -0.15 -0.41
C PRO A 5 -8.21 1.28 -0.93
N PHE A 6 -8.29 1.48 -2.26
CA PHE A 6 -8.46 2.82 -2.83
C PHE A 6 -9.88 3.36 -2.75
N LEU A 7 -10.84 2.56 -2.26
CA LEU A 7 -12.21 3.00 -2.04
C LEU A 7 -12.37 3.61 -0.64
N PRO A 8 -13.33 4.52 -0.45
CA PRO A 8 -13.77 4.91 0.88
C PRO A 8 -14.20 3.68 1.69
N ALA A 9 -13.90 3.66 2.99
CA ALA A 9 -14.15 2.50 3.86
C ALA A 9 -15.58 1.94 3.75
N ALA A 10 -16.58 2.81 3.71
CA ALA A 10 -17.99 2.44 3.55
C ALA A 10 -18.31 1.66 2.26
N ASN A 11 -17.49 1.80 1.23
CA ASN A 11 -17.70 1.18 -0.07
C ASN A 11 -16.87 -0.10 -0.26
N ILE A 12 -15.92 -0.39 0.64
CA ILE A 12 -15.01 -1.54 0.51
C ILE A 12 -15.79 -2.85 0.58
N GLU A 13 -16.63 -3.02 1.59
CA GLU A 13 -17.38 -4.26 1.81
C GLU A 13 -18.42 -4.54 0.70
N PRO A 14 -19.28 -3.56 0.30
CA PRO A 14 -20.17 -3.76 -0.85
C PRO A 14 -19.43 -4.12 -2.14
N ALA A 15 -18.29 -3.46 -2.41
CA ALA A 15 -17.47 -3.75 -3.58
C ALA A 15 -16.83 -5.14 -3.51
N PHE A 16 -16.40 -5.58 -2.33
CA PHE A 16 -15.84 -6.91 -2.12
C PHE A 16 -16.87 -7.99 -2.39
N GLN A 17 -18.09 -7.85 -1.86
CA GLN A 17 -19.16 -8.84 -2.05
C GLN A 17 -19.52 -9.01 -3.54
N LEU A 18 -19.56 -7.91 -4.31
CA LEU A 18 -19.76 -7.97 -5.76
C LEU A 18 -18.63 -8.70 -6.50
N LEU A 19 -17.38 -8.55 -6.04
CA LEU A 19 -16.24 -9.26 -6.62
C LEU A 19 -16.23 -10.74 -6.22
N ALA A 20 -16.58 -11.05 -4.97
CA ALA A 20 -16.67 -12.40 -4.44
C ALA A 20 -17.71 -13.22 -5.22
N ALA A 21 -18.88 -12.64 -5.51
CA ALA A 21 -19.92 -13.27 -6.31
C ALA A 21 -19.49 -13.59 -7.75
N ARG A 22 -18.46 -12.92 -8.27
CA ARG A 22 -17.90 -13.13 -9.62
C ARG A 22 -16.73 -14.12 -9.64
N ALA A 23 -16.33 -14.68 -8.50
CA ALA A 23 -15.27 -15.69 -8.43
C ALA A 23 -15.70 -16.96 -9.18
N ASN A 24 -14.96 -17.30 -10.24
CA ASN A 24 -15.32 -18.38 -11.16
C ASN A 24 -14.32 -19.54 -11.19
N SER A 25 -13.21 -19.44 -10.45
CA SER A 25 -12.19 -20.48 -10.35
C SER A 25 -11.91 -20.81 -8.89
N GLU A 26 -11.54 -22.07 -8.63
CA GLU A 26 -11.23 -22.51 -7.26
C GLU A 26 -10.11 -21.69 -6.61
N GLN A 27 -9.10 -21.29 -7.39
CA GLN A 27 -7.99 -20.47 -6.94
C GLN A 27 -8.47 -19.08 -6.50
N ILE A 28 -9.34 -18.44 -7.29
CA ILE A 28 -9.90 -17.13 -6.95
C ILE A 28 -10.82 -17.26 -5.74
N THR A 29 -11.64 -18.31 -5.65
CA THR A 29 -12.51 -18.55 -4.48
C THR A 29 -11.71 -18.73 -3.19
N ARG A 30 -10.61 -19.49 -3.23
CA ARG A 30 -9.70 -19.62 -2.08
C ARG A 30 -9.09 -18.27 -1.69
N PHE A 31 -8.71 -17.46 -2.67
CA PHE A 31 -8.16 -16.12 -2.44
C PHE A 31 -9.21 -15.16 -1.84
N VAL A 32 -10.45 -15.16 -2.35
CA VAL A 32 -11.58 -14.40 -1.78
C VAL A 32 -11.77 -14.78 -0.32
N LYS A 33 -11.84 -16.09 -0.01
CA LYS A 33 -12.03 -16.58 1.35
C LYS A 33 -10.90 -16.12 2.28
N TYR A 34 -9.65 -16.23 1.84
CA TYR A 34 -8.51 -15.71 2.59
C TYR A 34 -8.63 -14.21 2.84
N MET A 35 -9.01 -13.43 1.81
CA MET A 35 -9.17 -11.98 1.94
C MET A 35 -10.25 -11.61 2.96
N GLU A 36 -11.36 -12.33 2.94
CA GLU A 36 -12.47 -12.14 3.88
C GLU A 36 -12.05 -12.45 5.32
N GLU A 37 -11.42 -13.60 5.56
CA GLU A 37 -11.02 -14.05 6.90
C GLU A 37 -9.89 -13.19 7.51
N GLN A 38 -8.91 -12.78 6.69
CA GLN A 38 -7.71 -12.11 7.19
C GLN A 38 -7.79 -10.59 7.21
N TRP A 39 -8.68 -9.99 6.41
CA TRP A 39 -8.71 -8.53 6.26
C TRP A 39 -10.07 -7.94 6.60
N LEU A 40 -11.19 -8.56 6.20
CA LEU A 40 -12.52 -8.00 6.46
C LEU A 40 -13.08 -8.40 7.83
N ASN A 41 -12.92 -9.68 8.21
CA ASN A 41 -13.46 -10.23 9.45
C ASN A 41 -12.41 -10.41 10.55
N HIS A 42 -11.26 -9.73 10.43
CA HIS A 42 -10.15 -9.91 11.34
C HIS A 42 -10.37 -9.13 12.65
N PRO A 43 -10.21 -9.75 13.83
CA PRO A 43 -10.57 -9.14 15.12
C PRO A 43 -9.68 -7.95 15.54
N ILE A 44 -8.58 -7.70 14.82
CA ILE A 44 -7.59 -6.65 15.11
C ILE A 44 -7.56 -5.57 14.02
N VAL A 45 -8.01 -5.89 12.80
CA VAL A 45 -7.85 -5.01 11.64
C VAL A 45 -9.23 -4.49 11.26
N ASP A 46 -9.47 -3.19 11.50
CA ASP A 46 -10.73 -2.56 11.13
C ASP A 46 -10.77 -2.26 9.63
N ILE A 47 -11.97 -2.31 9.03
CA ILE A 47 -12.18 -1.96 7.61
C ILE A 47 -11.71 -0.54 7.30
N GLU A 48 -11.81 0.39 8.25
CA GLU A 48 -11.28 1.75 8.09
C GLU A 48 -9.76 1.77 7.88
N SER A 49 -9.02 0.86 8.54
CA SER A 49 -7.57 0.74 8.40
C SER A 49 -7.13 0.14 7.06
N LEU A 50 -8.05 -0.54 6.36
CA LEU A 50 -7.83 -1.02 4.99
C LEU A 50 -7.93 0.10 3.95
N SER A 51 -8.73 1.14 4.23
CA SER A 51 -8.92 2.23 3.31
C SER A 51 -7.70 3.15 3.31
N VAL A 52 -7.14 3.39 2.12
CA VAL A 52 -6.13 4.43 1.88
C VAL A 52 -6.73 5.66 1.20
N TYR A 53 -8.07 5.75 1.13
CA TYR A 53 -8.77 6.85 0.48
C TYR A 53 -8.37 8.20 1.10
N GLY A 54 -8.01 9.17 0.27
CA GLY A 54 -7.56 10.49 0.72
C GLY A 54 -6.20 10.50 1.43
N ILE A 55 -5.54 9.34 1.57
CA ILE A 55 -4.22 9.20 2.18
C ILE A 55 -3.17 9.07 1.07
N ARG A 56 -1.95 9.52 1.34
CA ARG A 56 -0.83 9.33 0.42
C ARG A 56 -0.57 7.83 0.24
N VAL A 57 -0.87 7.31 -0.95
CA VAL A 57 -0.65 5.88 -1.29
C VAL A 57 0.84 5.56 -1.26
N ARG A 58 1.30 5.05 -0.11
CA ARG A 58 2.66 4.52 0.03
C ARG A 58 2.61 3.03 -0.26
N THR A 59 3.19 2.62 -1.38
CA THR A 59 3.48 1.18 -1.59
C THR A 59 4.45 0.68 -0.53
N ASN A 60 4.28 -0.59 -0.16
CA ASN A 60 5.09 -1.45 0.71
C ASN A 60 6.62 -1.17 0.73
N ILE A 61 7.19 -0.57 -0.31
CA ILE A 61 8.56 -0.02 -0.38
C ILE A 61 8.97 0.78 0.86
N GLY A 62 8.04 1.46 1.55
CA GLY A 62 8.35 2.19 2.79
C GLY A 62 8.79 1.26 3.92
N THR A 63 8.00 0.23 4.18
CA THR A 63 8.23 -0.78 5.22
C THR A 63 9.37 -1.70 4.82
N GLU A 64 9.34 -2.25 3.60
CA GLU A 64 10.41 -3.08 3.06
C GLU A 64 11.76 -2.33 2.98
N GLY A 65 11.74 -1.07 2.52
CA GLY A 65 12.93 -0.22 2.49
C GLY A 65 13.44 0.15 3.88
N TRP A 66 12.52 0.30 4.85
CA TRP A 66 12.88 0.48 6.26
C TRP A 66 13.54 -0.78 6.83
N HIS A 67 12.95 -1.97 6.61
CA HIS A 67 13.54 -3.25 7.00
C HIS A 67 14.91 -3.47 6.35
N HIS A 68 15.07 -3.17 5.06
CA HIS A 68 16.36 -3.26 4.38
C HIS A 68 17.40 -2.30 4.95
N SER A 69 17.00 -1.05 5.22
CA SER A 69 17.87 -0.06 5.84
C SER A 69 18.32 -0.50 7.24
N LEU A 70 17.37 -0.97 8.05
CA LEU A 70 17.61 -1.45 9.41
C LEU A 70 18.54 -2.68 9.40
N ASN A 71 18.27 -3.68 8.56
CA ASN A 71 19.13 -4.85 8.40
C ASN A 71 20.54 -4.46 7.99
N ARG A 72 20.70 -3.49 7.07
CA ARG A 72 22.01 -2.98 6.68
C ARG A 72 22.72 -2.26 7.84
N LYS A 73 22.01 -1.39 8.57
CA LYS A 73 22.56 -0.64 9.72
C LYS A 73 22.98 -1.59 10.85
N ALA A 74 22.30 -2.72 11.01
CA ALA A 74 22.48 -3.62 12.14
C ALA A 74 23.34 -4.87 11.85
N GLY A 75 23.86 -5.02 10.62
CA GLY A 75 24.92 -5.99 10.30
C GLY A 75 24.50 -7.18 9.42
N GLY A 76 23.31 -7.17 8.81
CA GLY A 76 22.87 -8.18 7.85
C GLY A 76 22.26 -9.43 8.49
N GLN A 77 22.60 -10.62 7.96
CA GLN A 77 22.00 -11.91 8.35
C GLN A 77 22.31 -12.32 9.80
N ASP A 78 23.43 -11.87 10.39
CA ASP A 78 23.83 -12.21 11.76
C ASP A 78 23.42 -11.13 12.78
N LEU A 79 22.11 -10.87 12.81
CA LEU A 79 21.51 -9.81 13.63
C LEU A 79 21.30 -10.28 15.07
N THR A 80 22.23 -10.00 15.96
CA THR A 80 22.06 -10.27 17.40
C THR A 80 21.19 -9.20 18.08
N PHE A 81 20.48 -9.59 19.13
CA PHE A 81 19.63 -8.67 19.91
C PHE A 81 20.36 -7.40 20.36
N TYR A 82 21.63 -7.54 20.79
CA TYR A 82 22.47 -6.43 21.24
C TYR A 82 22.83 -5.42 20.13
N ARG A 83 22.75 -5.82 18.85
CA ARG A 83 22.95 -4.92 17.70
C ARG A 83 21.64 -4.34 17.19
N LEU A 84 20.55 -5.10 17.30
CA LEU A 84 19.22 -4.68 16.88
C LEU A 84 18.68 -3.55 17.78
N VAL A 85 18.76 -3.68 19.11
CA VAL A 85 18.17 -2.70 20.03
C VAL A 85 18.73 -1.28 19.82
N PRO A 86 20.06 -1.07 19.76
CA PRO A 86 20.60 0.27 19.47
C PRO A 86 20.20 0.80 18.08
N ALA A 87 20.13 -0.08 17.07
CA ALA A 87 19.71 0.32 15.73
C ALA A 87 18.24 0.77 15.68
N LEU A 88 17.36 0.10 16.42
CA LEU A 88 15.96 0.50 16.59
C LEU A 88 15.84 1.84 17.34
N CYS A 89 16.63 2.03 18.39
CA CYS A 89 16.66 3.31 19.13
C CYS A 89 17.09 4.47 18.23
N ALA A 90 18.16 4.30 17.44
CA ALA A 90 18.61 5.32 16.49
C ALA A 90 17.56 5.62 15.41
N GLU A 91 16.92 4.59 14.87
CA GLU A 91 15.88 4.74 13.86
C GLU A 91 14.64 5.49 14.42
N ALA A 92 14.28 5.25 15.70
CA ALA A 92 13.20 5.99 16.36
C ALA A 92 13.51 7.48 16.55
N GLU A 93 14.79 7.85 16.70
CA GLU A 93 15.21 9.25 16.71
C GLU A 93 15.15 9.87 15.31
N ASP A 94 15.54 9.12 14.28
CA ASP A 94 15.51 9.55 12.87
C ASP A 94 14.09 9.92 12.41
N VAL A 95 13.06 9.22 12.89
CA VAL A 95 11.64 9.52 12.60
C VAL A 95 11.27 10.95 12.96
N LYS A 96 11.84 11.52 14.04
CA LYS A 96 11.56 12.90 14.47
C LYS A 96 12.02 13.91 13.42
N TYR A 97 13.14 13.64 12.74
CA TYR A 97 13.63 14.50 11.67
C TYR A 97 12.75 14.37 10.43
N GLU A 98 12.36 13.14 10.06
CA GLU A 98 11.45 12.92 8.92
C GLU A 98 10.10 13.64 9.10
N LEU A 99 9.54 13.63 10.33
CA LEU A 99 8.33 14.38 10.65
C LEU A 99 8.50 15.89 10.49
N ARG A 100 9.64 16.45 10.92
CA ARG A 100 9.95 17.88 10.74
C ARG A 100 10.05 18.26 9.27
N TYR A 101 10.79 17.48 8.48
CA TYR A 101 10.89 17.71 7.04
C TYR A 101 9.52 17.64 6.34
N LEU A 102 8.68 16.66 6.70
CA LEU A 102 7.33 16.54 6.15
C LEU A 102 6.45 17.74 6.52
N ARG A 103 6.56 18.25 7.75
CA ARG A 103 5.86 19.48 8.18
C ARG A 103 6.31 20.70 7.37
N ASP A 104 7.58 20.77 7.03
CA ASP A 104 8.17 21.85 6.20
C ASP A 104 7.91 21.64 4.70
N GLY A 105 7.08 20.65 4.33
CA GLY A 105 6.74 20.33 2.93
C GLY A 105 7.88 19.67 2.14
N GLN A 106 8.97 19.30 2.81
CA GLN A 106 10.15 18.69 2.22
C GLN A 106 10.01 17.16 2.26
N SER A 107 10.33 16.49 1.15
CA SER A 107 10.43 15.03 1.13
C SER A 107 11.88 14.60 1.34
N THR A 108 12.16 13.89 2.41
CA THR A 108 13.47 13.26 2.68
C THR A 108 13.75 12.07 1.76
N ARG A 109 12.73 11.53 1.08
CA ARG A 109 12.85 10.33 0.26
C ARG A 109 12.69 10.63 -1.23
N ARG A 110 13.56 10.02 -2.04
CA ARG A 110 13.45 10.01 -3.50
C ARG A 110 12.31 9.07 -3.92
N VAL A 111 11.23 9.63 -4.45
CA VAL A 111 10.12 8.85 -5.00
C VAL A 111 10.33 8.61 -6.49
N ARG A 112 10.22 7.34 -6.93
CA ARG A 112 10.31 6.97 -8.35
C ARG A 112 9.30 7.80 -9.17
N PRO A 113 9.67 8.28 -10.38
CA PRO A 113 8.76 9.05 -11.22
C PRO A 113 7.44 8.32 -11.51
N LEU A 114 7.49 7.00 -11.75
CA LEU A 114 6.32 6.16 -11.97
C LEU A 114 5.36 6.18 -10.77
N SER A 115 5.88 6.00 -9.55
CA SER A 115 5.08 6.05 -8.33
C SER A 115 4.40 7.41 -8.13
N ARG A 116 5.10 8.51 -8.46
CA ARG A 116 4.50 9.86 -8.42
C ARG A 116 3.38 10.04 -9.44
N ARG A 117 3.54 9.50 -10.65
CA ARG A 117 2.51 9.54 -11.70
C ARG A 117 1.26 8.77 -11.24
N ILE A 118 1.44 7.54 -10.75
CA ILE A 118 0.35 6.71 -10.25
C ILE A 118 -0.36 7.38 -9.08
N GLU A 119 0.38 7.92 -8.10
CA GLU A 119 -0.19 8.63 -6.96
C GLU A 119 -1.02 9.84 -7.42
N LYS A 120 -0.51 10.62 -8.39
CA LYS A 120 -1.24 11.73 -8.99
C LYS A 120 -2.54 11.23 -9.65
N SER A 121 -2.45 10.20 -10.50
CA SER A 121 -3.62 9.63 -11.17
C SER A 121 -4.68 9.13 -10.19
N ILE A 122 -4.30 8.42 -9.12
CA ILE A 122 -5.23 7.97 -8.08
C ILE A 122 -5.89 9.17 -7.39
N ARG A 123 -5.13 10.23 -7.10
CA ARG A 123 -5.67 11.45 -6.48
C ARG A 123 -6.65 12.18 -7.40
N ASP A 124 -6.35 12.25 -8.69
CA ASP A 124 -7.25 12.85 -9.68
C ASP A 124 -8.56 12.03 -9.80
N LEU A 125 -8.48 10.70 -9.66
CA LEU A 125 -9.68 9.83 -9.58
C LEU A 125 -10.50 10.10 -8.32
N TRP A 126 -9.86 10.25 -7.16
CA TRP A 126 -10.56 10.60 -5.93
C TRP A 126 -11.25 11.96 -6.04
N ALA A 127 -10.60 12.96 -6.64
CA ALA A 127 -11.22 14.26 -6.86
C ALA A 127 -12.48 14.18 -7.75
N ARG A 128 -12.46 13.35 -8.80
CA ARG A 128 -13.63 13.08 -9.65
C ARG A 128 -14.74 12.34 -8.87
N TYR A 129 -14.37 11.42 -8.00
CA TYR A 129 -15.33 10.70 -7.15
C TYR A 129 -15.97 11.63 -6.11
N ASP A 130 -15.20 12.51 -5.47
CA ASP A 130 -15.69 13.51 -4.53
C ASP A 130 -16.64 14.51 -5.21
N ALA A 131 -16.35 14.88 -6.46
CA ALA A 131 -17.22 15.69 -7.31
C ALA A 131 -18.50 14.95 -7.77
N LYS A 132 -18.61 13.65 -7.50
CA LYS A 132 -19.68 12.74 -7.95
C LYS A 132 -19.75 12.54 -9.47
N ASP A 133 -18.65 12.82 -10.17
CA ASP A 133 -18.54 12.56 -11.62
C ASP A 133 -18.41 11.07 -11.93
N ILE A 134 -17.83 10.31 -11.00
CA ILE A 134 -17.70 8.85 -11.07
C ILE A 134 -18.12 8.24 -9.73
N THR A 135 -18.74 7.06 -9.75
CA THR A 135 -19.14 6.36 -8.52
C THR A 135 -18.80 4.88 -8.61
N SER A 136 -19.46 4.15 -9.50
CA SER A 136 -19.26 2.72 -9.70
C SER A 136 -17.96 2.38 -10.43
N GLU A 137 -17.42 3.33 -11.19
CA GLU A 137 -16.24 3.17 -12.05
C GLU A 137 -14.93 3.31 -11.28
N LEU A 138 -14.96 3.91 -10.08
CA LEU A 138 -13.77 4.23 -9.29
C LEU A 138 -12.89 3.00 -9.08
N LEU A 139 -13.50 1.87 -8.69
CA LEU A 139 -12.76 0.63 -8.44
C LEU A 139 -12.05 0.12 -9.69
N SER A 140 -12.73 0.15 -10.85
CA SER A 140 -12.15 -0.29 -12.11
C SER A 140 -11.03 0.64 -12.59
N GLU A 141 -11.23 1.96 -12.51
CA GLU A 141 -10.21 2.93 -12.93
C GLU A 141 -8.97 2.86 -12.02
N CYS A 142 -9.15 2.74 -10.70
CA CYS A 142 -8.03 2.53 -9.76
C CYS A 142 -7.29 1.22 -10.03
N ALA A 143 -8.00 0.14 -10.35
CA ALA A 143 -7.38 -1.14 -10.69
C ALA A 143 -6.52 -1.02 -11.96
N THR A 144 -7.02 -0.37 -13.01
CA THR A 144 -6.27 -0.15 -14.26
C THR A 144 -5.01 0.67 -14.02
N VAL A 145 -5.11 1.78 -13.28
CA VAL A 145 -3.95 2.64 -12.95
C VAL A 145 -2.91 1.86 -12.14
N TYR A 146 -3.35 1.03 -11.20
CA TYR A 146 -2.44 0.28 -10.32
C TYR A 146 -1.81 -0.94 -11.02
N GLN A 147 -2.49 -1.54 -12.00
CA GLN A 147 -1.95 -2.67 -12.78
C GLN A 147 -0.64 -2.29 -13.49
N VAL A 148 -0.53 -1.06 -14.01
CA VAL A 148 0.69 -0.52 -14.65
C VAL A 148 1.89 -0.56 -13.70
N LYS A 149 1.64 -0.41 -12.40
CA LYS A 149 2.68 -0.50 -11.38
C LYS A 149 3.13 -1.94 -11.17
N LEU A 150 2.17 -2.84 -11.03
CA LEU A 150 2.42 -4.26 -10.77
C LEU A 150 3.24 -4.88 -11.90
N THR A 151 2.92 -4.54 -13.15
CA THR A 151 3.69 -5.01 -14.31
C THR A 151 5.11 -4.46 -14.32
N ALA A 152 5.29 -3.16 -14.06
CA ALA A 152 6.61 -2.53 -14.04
C ALA A 152 7.50 -3.04 -12.90
N ASP A 153 6.94 -3.34 -11.73
CA ASP A 153 7.70 -3.89 -10.61
C ASP A 153 8.08 -5.37 -10.85
N HIS A 154 7.25 -6.15 -11.58
CA HIS A 154 7.56 -7.54 -11.94
C HIS A 154 8.74 -7.64 -12.92
N GLU A 155 8.76 -6.81 -13.96
CA GLU A 155 9.86 -6.73 -14.94
C GLU A 155 11.22 -6.45 -14.26
N ILE A 156 11.23 -5.64 -13.19
CA ILE A 156 12.44 -5.29 -12.44
C ILE A 156 12.96 -6.45 -11.59
N LEU A 157 12.07 -7.31 -11.08
CA LEU A 157 12.44 -8.48 -10.28
C LEU A 157 13.01 -9.60 -11.16
N ASP A 158 12.46 -9.80 -12.36
CA ASP A 158 12.96 -10.79 -13.32
C ASP A 158 14.34 -10.43 -13.91
N THR A 159 14.70 -9.14 -13.94
CA THR A 159 16.03 -8.70 -14.40
C THR A 159 17.12 -8.83 -13.33
N ARG A 160 16.77 -9.30 -12.12
CA ARG A 160 17.67 -9.38 -10.95
C ARG A 160 17.93 -10.82 -10.46
N LEU A 161 17.45 -11.81 -11.20
CA LEU A 161 17.82 -13.23 -11.09
C LEU A 161 18.76 -13.61 -12.25
#